data_AF-A0A353RJN3-F1
#
_entry.id   AF-A0A353RJN3-F1
#
_cell.length_a   1.000
_cell.length_b   1.000
_cell.length_c   1.000
_cell.angle_alpha   90.00
_cell.angle_beta   90.00
_cell.angle_gamma   90.00
#
_symmetry.space_group_name_H-M   'P 1'
#
loop_
_entity.id
_entity.type
_entity.pdbx_description
1 polymer ?
#
loop_
_entity_poly.entity_id
_entity_poly.type
_entity_poly.pdbx_seq_one_letter_code
_entity_poly.pdbx_strand_id
1 'polypeptide(L)' 'EDVKNIKTAFFLNLSFTFIELAGGLLTNSMAILSDAVHDLGDSFSLGLSWYFQKVA' A
#
# COMPACT_ATOMS: atom_id res chain seq x y z
N GLU A 1 -4.94 9.99 -19.39
CA GLU A 1 -3.99 8.86 -19.22
C GLU A 1 -3.67 8.53 -17.74
N ASP A 2 -4.53 8.93 -16.81
CA ASP A 2 -4.22 9.03 -15.37
C ASP A 2 -4.45 7.71 -14.59
N VAL A 3 -5.39 6.88 -15.03
CA VAL A 3 -5.72 5.59 -14.37
C VAL A 3 -4.59 4.57 -14.49
N LYS A 4 -3.77 4.64 -15.54
CA LYS A 4 -2.64 3.73 -15.77
C LYS A 4 -1.52 3.95 -14.73
N ASN A 5 -1.38 5.19 -14.25
CA ASN A 5 -0.44 5.55 -13.21
C ASN A 5 -0.93 5.15 -11.82
N ILE A 6 -2.23 5.24 -11.52
CA ILE A 6 -2.77 4.84 -10.21
C ILE A 6 -2.57 3.34 -9.96
N LYS A 7 -2.76 2.49 -10.98
CA LYS A 7 -2.53 1.05 -10.85
C LYS A 7 -1.06 0.71 -10.62
N THR A 8 -0.16 1.46 -11.27
CA THR A 8 1.29 1.34 -11.11
C THR A 8 1.73 1.86 -9.74
N ALA A 9 1.22 3.00 -9.30
CA ALA A 9 1.47 3.59 -7.98
C ALA A 9 0.96 2.70 -6.85
N PHE A 10 -0.22 2.07 -7.00
CA PHE A 10 -0.74 1.08 -6.06
C PHE A 10 0.19 -0.12 -5.94
N PHE A 11 0.64 -0.69 -7.07
CA PHE A 11 1.53 -1.86 -7.04
C PHE A 11 2.93 -1.51 -6.51
N LEU A 12 3.39 -0.28 -6.78
CA LEU A 12 4.65 0.24 -6.27
C LEU A 12 4.57 0.47 -4.76
N ASN A 13 3.54 1.16 -4.25
CA ASN A 13 3.30 1.32 -2.81
C ASN A 13 3.18 -0.04 -2.13
N LEU A 14 2.39 -0.97 -2.65
CA LEU A 14 2.26 -2.32 -2.07
C LEU A 14 3.61 -3.06 -1.95
N SER A 15 4.47 -2.91 -2.96
CA SER A 15 5.82 -3.51 -2.95
C SER A 15 6.74 -2.79 -1.96
N PHE A 16 6.65 -1.45 -1.91
CA PHE A 16 7.43 -0.61 -1.01
C PHE A 16 7.07 -0.89 0.45
N THR A 17 5.78 -1.02 0.74
CA THR A 17 5.29 -1.33 2.07
C THR A 17 5.79 -2.68 2.58
N PHE A 18 5.98 -3.68 1.70
CA PHE A 18 6.61 -4.95 2.08
C PHE A 18 8.08 -4.78 2.47
N ILE A 19 8.80 -3.89 1.77
CA ILE A 19 10.19 -3.54 2.08
C ILE A 19 10.26 -2.77 3.39
N GLU A 20 9.34 -1.85 3.66
CA GLU A 20 9.27 -1.08 4.90
C GLU A 20 8.81 -1.93 6.09
N LEU A 21 7.91 -2.89 5.90
CA LEU A 21 7.59 -3.89 6.93
C LEU A 21 8.82 -4.72 7.29
N ALA A 22 9.52 -5.25 6.29
CA ALA A 22 10.74 -6.02 6.51
C ALA A 22 11.85 -5.15 7.14
N GLY A 23 12.04 -3.93 6.65
CA GLY A 23 13.02 -2.95 7.15
C GLY A 23 12.69 -2.48 8.56
N GLY A 24 11.42 -2.21 8.86
CA GLY A 24 10.92 -1.83 10.17
C GLY A 24 11.10 -2.94 11.20
N LEU A 25 10.86 -4.20 10.80
CA LEU A 25 11.13 -5.37 11.64
C LEU A 25 12.63 -5.59 11.87
N LEU A 26 13.46 -5.46 10.82
CA LEU A 26 14.91 -5.61 10.92
C LEU A 26 15.57 -4.50 11.75
N THR A 27 15.05 -3.28 11.67
CA THR A 27 15.57 -2.11 12.41
C THR A 27 14.88 -1.90 13.76
N ASN A 28 13.87 -2.71 14.11
CA ASN A 28 13.00 -2.52 15.28
C ASN A 28 12.41 -1.09 15.37
N SER A 29 12.18 -0.45 14.23
CA SER A 29 11.74 0.94 14.16
C SER A 29 10.22 1.02 14.03
N MET A 30 9.56 1.43 15.11
CA MET A 30 8.11 1.68 15.13
C MET A 30 7.68 2.80 14.17
N ALA A 31 8.58 3.74 13.86
CA ALA A 31 8.28 4.80 12.90
C ALA A 31 8.08 4.24 11.48
N ILE A 32 8.99 3.37 11.03
CA ILE A 32 8.93 2.73 9.71
C ILE A 32 7.75 1.74 9.64
N LEU A 33 7.50 1.02 10.73
CA LEU A 33 6.38 0.08 10.82
C LEU A 33 5.02 0.81 10.77
N SER A 34 4.92 1.99 11.39
CA SER A 34 3.73 2.83 11.31
C SER A 34 3.48 3.37 9.90
N ASP A 35 4.53 3.77 9.19
CA ASP A 35 4.46 4.25 7.80
C ASP A 35 4.01 3.12 6.88
N ALA A 36 4.62 1.94 7.03
CA ALA A 36 4.24 0.74 6.30
C ALA A 36 2.75 0.38 6.52
N VAL A 37 2.27 0.38 7.76
CA VAL A 37 0.85 0.07 8.03
C VAL A 37 -0.09 1.11 7.43
N HIS A 38 0.29 2.39 7.42
CA HIS A 38 -0.48 3.47 6.80
C HIS A 38 -0.64 3.26 5.29
N ASP A 39 0.47 3.05 4.58
CA ASP A 39 0.50 2.88 3.13
C ASP A 39 -0.20 1.60 2.66
N LEU A 40 -0.15 0.53 3.47
CA LEU A 40 -0.95 -0.67 3.27
C LEU A 40 -2.44 -0.39 3.38
N GLY A 41 -2.86 0.41 4.37
CA GLY A 41 -4.25 0.80 4.59
C GLY A 41 -4.83 1.55 3.39
N ASP A 42 -4.09 2.54 2.88
CA ASP A 42 -4.49 3.33 1.71
C ASP A 42 -4.60 2.47 0.45
N SER A 43 -3.63 1.58 0.24
CA SER A 43 -3.66 0.60 -0.84
C SER A 43 -4.90 -0.29 -0.71
N PHE A 44 -5.14 -0.87 0.45
CA PHE A 44 -6.27 -1.77 0.68
C PHE A 44 -7.63 -1.07 0.47
N SER A 45 -7.74 0.20 0.90
CA SER A 45 -8.94 1.02 0.73
C SER A 45 -9.24 1.34 -0.75
N LEU A 46 -8.21 1.62 -1.54
CA LEU A 46 -8.32 1.77 -3.00
C LEU A 46 -8.71 0.44 -3.69
N GLY A 47 -8.09 -0.67 -3.29
CA GLY A 47 -8.37 -2.00 -3.82
C GLY A 47 -9.80 -2.45 -3.53
N LEU A 48 -10.28 -2.25 -2.30
CA LEU A 48 -11.65 -2.53 -1.88
C LEU A 48 -12.66 -1.62 -2.60
N SER A 49 -12.39 -0.32 -2.73
CA SER A 49 -13.25 0.61 -3.48
C SER A 49 -13.42 0.16 -4.94
N TRP A 50 -12.35 -0.32 -5.58
CA TRP A 50 -12.41 -0.85 -6.94
C TRP A 50 -13.18 -2.18 -7.02
N TYR A 51 -12.99 -3.06 -6.03
CA TYR A 51 -13.71 -4.33 -5.95
C TYR A 51 -15.22 -4.13 -5.75
N PHE A 52 -15.62 -3.27 -4.82
CA PHE A 52 -17.02 -2.95 -4.58
C PHE A 52 -17.69 -2.25 -5.76
N GLN A 53 -17.01 -1.32 -6.44
CA GLN A 53 -17.52 -0.72 -7.68
C GLN A 53 -17.74 -1.74 -8.81
N LYS A 54 -17.04 -2.86 -8.79
CA LYS A 54 -17.15 -3.90 -9.82
C LYS A 54 -18.17 -5.00 -9.45
N VAL A 55 -18.46 -5.14 -8.16
CA VAL A 55 -19.43 -6.11 -7.62
C VAL A 55 -20.85 -5.52 -7.51
N ALA A 56 -20.98 -4.21 -7.27
CA ALA A 56 -22.26 -3.48 -7.31
C ALA A 56 -22.66 -3.10 -8.73
#